data_AF-A0A3M1KQC4-F1
#
_entry.id   AF-A0A3M1KQC4-F1
#
_cell.length_a   1.000
_cell.length_b   1.000
_cell.length_c   1.000
_cell.angle_alpha   90.00
_cell.angle_beta   90.00
_cell.angle_gamma   90.00
#
_symmetry.space_group_name_H-M   'P 1'
#
loop_
_entity.id
_entity.type
_entity.pdbx_description
1 polymer ?
#
loop_
_entity_poly.entity_id
_entity_poly.type
_entity_poly.pdbx_seq_one_letter_code
_entity_poly.pdbx_strand_id
1 'polypeptide(L)'
;SYIGTPLADRQLQELREKGRGTVNSSFFYHYARLIEILACIERIEIMLEDSDLQSNHLRAKAGINQLEGVGVSEAPRGTLFHHYQVDEHGLLKKVNLIIATGQNNLAMNRTVAQIARHFIRGKKIPEGMLNRVEAGIRAFDPCLSCSTHAVGQMPLHIQLFDAEDNLLDTAWRK
;
A
#
# COMPACT_ATOMS: atom_id res chain seq x y z
N SER A 1 -18.07 -2.67 -10.79
CA SER A 1 -17.85 -3.30 -9.48
C SER A 1 -18.38 -2.38 -8.39
N TYR A 2 -18.82 -2.97 -7.27
CA TYR A 2 -19.33 -2.31 -6.06
C TYR A 2 -18.70 -3.00 -4.83
N ILE A 3 -18.68 -2.33 -3.68
CA ILE A 3 -18.09 -2.78 -2.41
C ILE A 3 -19.05 -3.73 -1.68
N GLY A 4 -20.36 -3.45 -1.76
CA GLY A 4 -21.39 -4.29 -1.13
C GLY A 4 -21.92 -3.76 0.19
N THR A 5 -21.62 -2.49 0.54
CA THR A 5 -22.20 -1.81 1.70
C THR A 5 -22.77 -0.45 1.28
N PRO A 6 -23.99 -0.07 1.71
CA PRO A 6 -24.72 1.06 1.12
C PRO A 6 -24.02 2.42 1.23
N LEU A 7 -23.40 2.74 2.36
CA LEU A 7 -22.76 4.05 2.56
C LEU A 7 -21.44 4.14 1.79
N ALA A 8 -20.62 3.09 1.83
CA ALA A 8 -19.38 3.04 1.06
C ALA A 8 -19.62 3.03 -0.45
N ASP A 9 -20.64 2.33 -0.94
CA ASP A 9 -20.98 2.32 -2.37
C ASP A 9 -21.42 3.69 -2.89
N ARG A 10 -22.17 4.46 -2.08
CA ARG A 10 -22.48 5.86 -2.42
C ARG A 10 -21.21 6.71 -2.55
N GLN A 11 -20.30 6.60 -1.58
CA GLN A 11 -19.06 7.36 -1.61
C GLN A 11 -18.12 6.92 -2.75
N LEU A 12 -18.11 5.64 -3.10
CA LEU A 12 -17.37 5.13 -4.26
C LEU A 12 -17.88 5.74 -5.57
N GLN A 13 -19.20 5.89 -5.72
CA GLN A 13 -19.78 6.57 -6.87
C GLN A 13 -19.33 8.03 -6.94
N GLU A 14 -19.42 8.77 -5.84
CA GLU A 14 -18.95 10.16 -5.75
C GLU A 14 -17.46 10.31 -6.09
N LEU A 15 -16.63 9.36 -5.66
CA LEU A 15 -15.21 9.34 -6.03
C LEU A 15 -15.03 9.15 -7.55
N ARG A 16 -15.73 8.17 -8.16
CA ARG A 16 -15.61 7.87 -9.60
C ARG A 16 -16.06 9.02 -10.50
N GLU A 17 -17.05 9.78 -10.07
CA GLU A 17 -17.52 10.97 -10.77
C GLU A 17 -16.42 12.04 -10.89
N LYS A 18 -15.46 12.09 -9.96
CA LYS A 18 -14.30 13.00 -10.01
C LYS A 18 -13.25 12.59 -11.06
N GLY A 19 -13.26 11.35 -11.53
CA GLY A 19 -12.25 10.78 -12.44
C GLY A 19 -12.74 10.43 -13.83
N ARG A 20 -14.01 10.72 -14.18
CA ARG A 20 -14.68 10.14 -15.38
C ARG A 20 -14.51 8.60 -15.43
N GLY A 21 -14.63 7.93 -14.28
CA GLY A 21 -14.30 6.51 -14.13
C GLY A 21 -13.16 6.31 -13.14
N THR A 22 -12.01 5.82 -13.61
CA THR A 22 -10.84 5.57 -12.75
C THR A 22 -10.15 6.88 -12.36
N VAL A 23 -10.06 7.12 -11.05
CA VAL A 23 -9.37 8.28 -10.50
C VAL A 23 -7.87 7.96 -10.35
N ASN A 24 -7.02 8.63 -11.12
CA ASN A 24 -5.59 8.31 -11.20
C ASN A 24 -4.67 9.21 -10.36
N SER A 25 -5.20 10.26 -9.71
CA SER A 25 -4.38 11.13 -8.87
C SER A 25 -4.07 10.46 -7.53
N SER A 26 -2.79 10.36 -7.17
CA SER A 26 -2.32 9.70 -5.95
C SER A 26 -2.95 10.28 -4.68
N PHE A 27 -3.31 11.58 -4.67
CA PHE A 27 -3.96 12.19 -3.51
C PHE A 27 -5.35 11.60 -3.19
N PHE A 28 -6.04 11.05 -4.20
CA PHE A 28 -7.33 10.39 -3.96
C PHE A 28 -7.19 9.04 -3.26
N TYR A 29 -5.99 8.49 -3.06
CA TYR A 29 -5.79 7.34 -2.16
C TYR A 29 -6.28 7.66 -0.74
N HIS A 30 -6.15 8.90 -0.27
CA HIS A 30 -6.70 9.28 1.04
C HIS A 30 -8.22 9.16 1.07
N TYR A 31 -8.90 9.62 0.03
CA TYR A 31 -10.35 9.51 -0.05
C TYR A 31 -10.79 8.04 -0.22
N ALA A 32 -10.13 7.29 -1.10
CA ALA A 32 -10.39 5.86 -1.25
C ALA A 32 -10.24 5.09 0.07
N ARG A 33 -9.20 5.40 0.87
CA ARG A 33 -9.00 4.78 2.19
C ARG A 33 -10.11 5.12 3.19
N LEU A 34 -10.68 6.33 3.14
CA LEU A 34 -11.84 6.67 3.97
C LEU A 34 -13.08 5.85 3.57
N ILE A 35 -13.25 5.60 2.27
CA ILE A 35 -14.33 4.75 1.76
C ILE A 35 -14.14 3.31 2.24
N GLU A 36 -12.91 2.77 2.20
CA GLU A 36 -12.60 1.44 2.73
C GLU A 36 -12.83 1.33 4.24
N ILE A 37 -12.46 2.37 5.01
CA ILE A 37 -12.75 2.41 6.46
C ILE A 37 -14.27 2.36 6.71
N LEU A 38 -15.05 3.15 5.97
CA LEU A 38 -16.51 3.14 6.06
C LEU A 38 -17.08 1.76 5.71
N ALA A 39 -16.59 1.14 4.63
CA ALA A 39 -16.98 -0.20 4.22
C ALA A 39 -16.69 -1.24 5.31
N CYS A 40 -15.51 -1.19 5.93
CA CYS A 40 -15.15 -2.08 7.03
C CYS A 40 -16.08 -1.91 8.23
N ILE A 41 -16.45 -0.67 8.59
CA ILE A 41 -17.37 -0.41 9.70
C ILE A 41 -18.76 -0.99 9.41
N GLU A 42 -19.32 -0.73 8.22
CA GLU A 42 -20.61 -1.30 7.81
C GLU A 42 -20.56 -2.84 7.77
N ARG A 43 -19.44 -3.40 7.29
CA ARG A 43 -19.26 -4.85 7.23
C ARG A 43 -19.17 -5.48 8.61
N ILE A 44 -18.52 -4.82 9.56
CA ILE A 44 -18.48 -5.26 10.96
C ILE A 44 -19.90 -5.30 11.53
N GLU A 45 -20.69 -4.24 11.34
CA GLU A 45 -22.09 -4.20 11.79
C GLU A 45 -22.90 -5.38 11.24
N ILE A 46 -22.82 -5.63 9.92
CA ILE A 46 -23.47 -6.77 9.27
C ILE A 46 -22.99 -8.11 9.85
N MET A 47 -21.67 -8.26 10.03
CA MET A 47 -21.08 -9.51 10.53
C MET A 47 -21.44 -9.79 11.98
N LEU A 48 -21.68 -8.78 12.82
CA LEU A 48 -22.05 -8.98 14.22
C LEU A 48 -23.39 -9.72 14.39
N GLU A 49 -24.25 -9.70 13.37
CA GLU A 49 -25.52 -10.43 13.35
C GLU A 49 -25.37 -11.90 12.93
N ASP A 50 -24.18 -12.32 12.48
CA ASP A 50 -23.93 -13.68 12.02
C ASP A 50 -23.81 -14.66 13.20
N SER A 51 -24.75 -15.62 13.27
CA SER A 51 -24.76 -16.64 14.31
C SER A 51 -23.53 -17.54 14.29
N ASP A 52 -22.84 -17.67 13.15
CA ASP A 52 -21.62 -18.49 13.06
C ASP A 52 -20.48 -17.92 13.91
N LEU A 53 -20.50 -16.62 14.24
CA LEU A 53 -19.55 -16.03 15.20
C LEU A 53 -19.67 -16.64 16.61
N GLN A 54 -20.82 -17.24 16.95
CA GLN A 54 -21.05 -17.93 18.23
C GLN A 54 -20.85 -19.45 18.12
N SER A 55 -20.46 -19.95 16.95
CA SER A 55 -20.30 -21.39 16.71
C SER A 55 -19.13 -21.98 17.51
N ASN A 56 -19.31 -23.22 17.98
CA ASN A 56 -18.23 -23.99 18.60
C ASN A 56 -17.33 -24.72 17.56
N HIS A 57 -17.64 -24.60 16.27
CA HIS A 57 -16.90 -25.24 15.17
C HIS A 57 -15.70 -24.39 14.72
N LEU A 58 -14.73 -24.18 15.62
CA LEU A 58 -13.64 -23.22 15.42
C LEU A 58 -12.42 -23.75 14.65
N ARG A 59 -12.25 -25.08 14.57
CA ARG A 59 -11.01 -25.67 14.05
C ARG A 59 -11.26 -26.93 13.24
N ALA A 60 -10.74 -26.94 12.02
CA ALA A 60 -10.52 -28.16 11.26
C ALA A 60 -9.14 -28.77 11.62
N LYS A 61 -9.05 -30.10 11.67
CA LYS A 61 -7.77 -30.81 11.76
C LYS A 61 -7.34 -31.19 10.35
N ALA A 62 -6.16 -30.76 9.94
CA ALA A 62 -5.54 -31.11 8.68
C ALA A 62 -4.07 -31.47 8.91
N GLY A 63 -3.57 -32.43 8.13
CA GLY A 63 -2.15 -32.74 7.98
C GLY A 63 -1.62 -32.25 6.64
N ILE A 64 -0.39 -32.62 6.28
CA ILE A 64 0.19 -32.30 4.98
C ILE A 64 -0.60 -33.06 3.92
N ASN A 65 -1.36 -32.32 3.12
CA ASN A 65 -2.13 -32.84 1.98
C ASN A 65 -1.60 -32.35 0.63
N GLN A 66 -0.75 -31.32 0.65
CA GLN A 66 -0.03 -30.73 -0.49
C GLN A 66 1.30 -30.17 0.01
N LEU A 67 2.32 -30.16 -0.86
CA LEU A 67 3.67 -29.66 -0.56
C LEU A 67 3.87 -28.19 -0.93
N GLU A 68 2.85 -27.56 -1.52
CA GLU A 68 2.88 -26.18 -1.98
C GLU A 68 1.53 -25.52 -1.67
N GLY A 69 1.57 -24.28 -1.19
CA GLY A 69 0.38 -23.52 -0.83
C GLY A 69 0.56 -22.03 -1.08
N VAL A 70 -0.49 -21.41 -1.62
CA VAL A 70 -0.55 -19.97 -1.85
C VAL A 70 -1.76 -19.41 -1.12
N GLY A 71 -1.52 -18.51 -0.17
CA GLY A 71 -2.52 -17.69 0.48
C GLY A 71 -2.51 -16.29 -0.11
N VAL A 72 -3.69 -15.76 -0.41
CA VAL A 72 -3.88 -14.39 -0.92
C VAL A 72 -4.94 -13.69 -0.09
N SER A 73 -4.67 -12.44 0.28
CA SER A 73 -5.64 -11.58 0.97
C SER A 73 -5.44 -10.12 0.54
N GLU A 74 -6.48 -9.31 0.62
CA GLU A 74 -6.35 -7.85 0.48
C GLU A 74 -5.93 -7.26 1.83
N ALA A 75 -4.66 -6.86 1.93
CA ALA A 75 -4.21 -6.04 3.04
C ALA A 75 -4.63 -4.58 2.81
N PRO A 76 -4.68 -3.73 3.86
CA PRO A 76 -5.10 -2.33 3.71
C PRO A 76 -4.25 -1.46 2.76
N ARG A 77 -3.15 -2.00 2.23
CA ARG A 77 -2.17 -1.30 1.38
C ARG A 77 -2.03 -1.96 0.00
N GLY A 78 -2.92 -2.89 -0.34
CA GLY A 78 -2.91 -3.71 -1.56
C GLY A 78 -2.85 -5.22 -1.30
N THR A 79 -2.84 -5.99 -2.38
CA THR A 79 -2.87 -7.45 -2.33
C THR A 79 -1.63 -8.04 -1.66
N LEU A 80 -1.81 -9.00 -0.76
CA LEU A 80 -0.74 -9.69 -0.05
C LEU A 80 -0.71 -11.16 -0.48
N PHE A 81 0.45 -11.61 -0.97
CA PHE A 81 0.67 -13.00 -1.34
C PHE A 81 1.66 -13.68 -0.40
N HIS A 82 1.25 -14.84 0.11
CA HIS A 82 2.06 -15.75 0.90
C HIS A 82 2.18 -17.07 0.16
N HIS A 83 3.35 -17.38 -0.37
CA HIS A 83 3.61 -18.63 -1.09
C HIS A 83 4.68 -19.45 -0.36
N TYR A 84 4.31 -20.67 0.01
CA TYR A 84 5.15 -21.58 0.78
C TYR A 84 5.28 -22.91 0.06
N GLN A 85 6.47 -23.50 0.15
CA GLN A 85 6.73 -24.89 -0.22
C GLN A 85 7.35 -25.61 0.98
N VAL A 86 6.91 -26.83 1.25
CA VAL A 86 7.35 -27.67 2.37
C VAL A 86 7.79 -29.06 1.89
N ASP A 87 8.49 -29.82 2.72
CA ASP A 87 8.68 -31.26 2.51
C ASP A 87 7.56 -32.12 3.11
N GLU A 88 7.71 -33.44 2.99
CA GLU A 88 6.79 -34.46 3.52
C GLU A 88 6.63 -34.42 5.05
N HIS A 89 7.51 -33.72 5.76
CA HIS A 89 7.43 -33.50 7.20
C HIS A 89 6.92 -32.09 7.56
N GLY A 90 6.63 -31.25 6.56
CA GLY A 90 6.07 -29.92 6.74
C GLY A 90 7.12 -28.85 6.99
N LEU A 91 8.40 -29.17 6.79
CA LEU A 91 9.47 -28.19 6.95
C LEU A 91 9.55 -27.29 5.72
N LEU A 92 9.61 -25.97 5.94
CA LEU A 92 9.70 -24.98 4.88
C LEU A 92 10.98 -25.18 4.05
N LYS A 93 10.81 -25.33 2.74
CA LYS A 93 11.89 -25.37 1.74
C LYS A 93 12.03 -24.06 0.99
N LYS A 94 10.91 -23.39 0.72
CA LYS A 94 10.88 -22.11 -0.01
C LYS A 94 9.76 -21.23 0.52
N VAL A 95 10.05 -19.94 0.54
CA VAL A 95 9.08 -18.89 0.86
C VAL A 95 9.20 -17.79 -0.19
N ASN A 96 8.06 -17.36 -0.73
CA ASN A 96 7.96 -16.19 -1.59
C ASN A 96 6.85 -15.29 -1.06
N LEU A 97 7.19 -14.04 -0.77
CA LEU A 97 6.26 -13.05 -0.22
C LEU A 97 6.18 -11.87 -1.17
N ILE A 98 4.99 -11.62 -1.73
CA ILE A 98 4.73 -10.40 -2.51
C ILE A 98 3.89 -9.50 -1.63
N ILE A 99 4.57 -8.54 -0.99
CA ILE A 99 3.96 -7.66 0.00
C ILE A 99 3.28 -6.47 -0.68
N ALA A 100 2.09 -6.15 -0.21
CA ALA A 100 1.21 -5.08 -0.68
C ALA A 100 1.93 -3.80 -1.14
N THR A 101 2.63 -3.11 -0.23
CA THR A 101 3.31 -1.83 -0.53
C THR A 101 4.36 -1.95 -1.64
N GLY A 102 5.02 -3.10 -1.79
CA GLY A 102 6.05 -3.31 -2.82
C GLY A 102 5.51 -3.13 -4.25
N GLN A 103 4.23 -3.46 -4.47
CA GLN A 103 3.56 -3.31 -5.76
C GLN A 103 3.37 -1.84 -6.15
N ASN A 104 3.30 -0.92 -5.18
CA ASN A 104 3.19 0.52 -5.42
C ASN A 104 4.55 1.22 -5.59
N ASN A 105 5.68 0.51 -5.55
CA ASN A 105 7.00 1.14 -5.61
C ASN A 105 7.22 1.92 -6.92
N LEU A 106 6.75 1.39 -8.06
CA LEU A 106 6.85 2.10 -9.34
C LEU A 106 6.00 3.40 -9.34
N ALA A 107 4.80 3.35 -8.75
CA ALA A 107 3.93 4.52 -8.63
C ALA A 107 4.56 5.58 -7.72
N MET A 108 5.11 5.16 -6.57
CA MET A 108 5.84 6.05 -5.66
C MET A 108 7.03 6.74 -6.34
N ASN A 109 7.88 5.99 -7.05
CA ASN A 109 9.02 6.56 -7.79
C ASN A 109 8.56 7.56 -8.86
N ARG A 110 7.48 7.25 -9.59
CA ARG A 110 6.90 8.19 -10.57
C ARG A 110 6.38 9.46 -9.90
N THR A 111 5.74 9.35 -8.74
CA THR A 111 5.27 10.51 -7.96
C THR A 111 6.44 11.41 -7.53
N VAL A 112 7.53 10.84 -7.02
CA VAL A 112 8.76 11.59 -6.67
C VAL A 112 9.31 12.32 -7.90
N ALA A 113 9.42 11.62 -9.03
CA ALA A 113 9.91 12.21 -10.28
C ALA A 113 9.02 13.36 -10.78
N GLN A 114 7.69 13.23 -10.70
CA GLN A 114 6.75 14.27 -11.09
C GLN A 114 6.86 15.51 -10.19
N ILE A 115 6.99 15.32 -8.87
CA ILE A 115 7.19 16.41 -7.91
C ILE A 115 8.52 17.12 -8.18
N ALA A 116 9.61 16.37 -8.36
CA ALA A 116 10.92 16.94 -8.65
C ALA A 116 10.89 17.81 -9.92
N ARG A 117 10.31 17.31 -11.03
CA ARG A 117 10.18 18.09 -12.29
C ARG A 117 9.34 19.36 -12.14
N HIS A 118 8.36 19.36 -11.24
CA HIS A 118 7.49 20.52 -11.05
C HIS A 118 8.17 21.60 -10.21
N PHE A 119 8.83 21.22 -9.11
CA PHE A 119 9.33 22.14 -8.09
C PHE A 119 10.82 22.50 -8.23
N ILE A 120 11.65 21.68 -8.88
CA ILE A 120 13.06 22.01 -9.12
C ILE A 120 13.18 22.85 -10.40
N ARG A 121 13.53 24.13 -10.24
CA ARG A 121 13.66 25.12 -11.34
C ARG A 121 15.04 25.79 -11.38
N GLY A 122 15.95 25.43 -10.49
CA GLY A 122 17.27 26.03 -10.39
C GLY A 122 18.24 25.13 -9.62
N LYS A 123 19.34 25.70 -9.15
CA LYS A 123 20.45 24.97 -8.51
C LYS A 123 20.26 24.71 -7.01
N LYS A 124 19.05 24.89 -6.47
CA LYS A 124 18.75 24.71 -5.04
C LYS A 124 17.49 23.88 -4.86
N ILE A 125 17.47 23.07 -3.80
CA ILE A 125 16.33 22.27 -3.36
C ILE A 125 15.44 23.14 -2.46
N PRO A 126 14.20 23.50 -2.89
CA PRO A 126 13.31 24.27 -2.04
C PRO A 126 12.81 23.45 -0.85
N GLU A 127 12.72 24.04 0.35
CA GLU A 127 12.19 23.35 1.53
C GLU A 127 10.78 22.78 1.30
N GLY A 128 9.90 23.57 0.67
CA GLY A 128 8.54 23.14 0.37
C GLY A 128 8.47 21.94 -0.57
N MET A 129 9.50 21.69 -1.40
CA MET A 129 9.57 20.51 -2.26
C MET A 129 9.77 19.23 -1.43
N LEU A 130 10.57 19.28 -0.36
CA LEU A 130 10.81 18.15 0.54
C LEU A 130 9.49 17.66 1.15
N ASN A 131 8.69 18.57 1.70
CA ASN A 131 7.39 18.24 2.25
C ASN A 131 6.44 17.66 1.18
N ARG A 132 6.52 18.13 -0.07
CA ARG A 132 5.71 17.60 -1.17
C ARG A 132 6.12 16.17 -1.53
N VAL A 133 7.42 15.87 -1.59
CA VAL A 133 7.92 14.51 -1.80
C VAL A 133 7.40 13.57 -0.72
N GLU A 134 7.55 13.95 0.55
CA GLU A 134 7.04 13.15 1.66
C GLU A 134 5.52 12.98 1.59
N ALA A 135 4.75 14.04 1.31
CA ALA A 135 3.30 13.96 1.15
C ALA A 135 2.89 13.04 -0.02
N GLY A 136 3.62 13.10 -1.14
CA GLY A 136 3.40 12.23 -2.30
C GLY A 136 3.63 10.76 -1.98
N ILE A 137 4.64 10.45 -1.16
CA ILE A 137 4.90 9.08 -0.68
C ILE A 137 3.82 8.66 0.33
N ARG A 138 3.47 9.52 1.31
CA ARG A 138 2.44 9.23 2.32
C ARG A 138 1.06 8.97 1.73
N ALA A 139 0.76 9.48 0.54
CA ALA A 139 -0.50 9.20 -0.15
C ALA A 139 -0.75 7.69 -0.29
N PHE A 140 0.31 6.91 -0.53
CA PHE A 140 0.25 5.46 -0.69
C PHE A 140 0.23 4.69 0.64
N ASP A 141 0.33 5.36 1.79
CA ASP A 141 0.46 4.73 3.13
C ASP A 141 1.47 3.57 3.13
N PRO A 142 2.74 3.81 2.76
CA PRO A 142 3.70 2.73 2.59
C PRO A 142 4.07 2.11 3.93
N CYS A 143 3.87 0.79 4.07
CA CYS A 143 4.45 0.05 5.17
C CYS A 143 5.85 -0.43 4.77
N LEU A 144 6.86 0.41 4.95
CA LEU A 144 8.24 0.08 4.57
C LEU A 144 8.78 -1.12 5.35
N SER A 145 8.44 -1.22 6.63
CA SER A 145 8.76 -2.38 7.46
C SER A 145 8.11 -3.66 6.95
N CYS A 146 6.90 -3.59 6.39
CA CYS A 146 6.27 -4.74 5.77
C CYS A 146 6.96 -5.10 4.45
N SER A 147 7.31 -4.12 3.61
CA SER A 147 7.81 -4.37 2.24
C SER A 147 9.27 -4.79 2.15
N THR A 148 10.13 -4.31 3.05
CA THR A 148 11.56 -4.61 3.03
C THR A 148 12.03 -5.33 4.29
N HIS A 149 11.14 -5.60 5.24
CA HIS A 149 11.48 -6.10 6.57
C HIS A 149 12.49 -5.22 7.33
N ALA A 150 12.63 -3.94 6.92
CA ALA A 150 13.55 -2.97 7.54
C ALA A 150 12.83 -2.07 8.56
N VAL A 151 13.45 -1.85 9.72
CA VAL A 151 12.82 -1.15 10.85
C VAL A 151 12.89 0.37 10.70
N GLY A 152 11.73 1.01 10.56
CA GLY A 152 11.35 2.24 11.27
C GLY A 152 11.96 3.58 10.87
N GLN A 153 12.87 3.66 9.90
CA GLN A 153 13.42 4.96 9.45
C GLN A 153 13.07 5.24 7.99
N MET A 154 12.64 6.48 7.73
CA MET A 154 12.42 7.05 6.40
C MET A 154 13.32 8.27 6.19
N PRO A 155 14.66 8.09 6.22
CA PRO A 155 15.54 9.21 5.96
C PRO A 155 15.31 9.69 4.52
N LEU A 156 15.05 10.99 4.38
CA LEU A 156 14.96 11.62 3.06
C LEU A 156 16.29 12.27 2.76
N HIS A 157 17.05 11.64 1.87
CA HIS A 157 18.27 12.21 1.30
C HIS A 157 18.00 12.57 -0.16
N ILE A 158 18.09 13.85 -0.49
CA ILE A 158 17.97 14.33 -1.87
C ILE A 158 19.29 14.99 -2.26
N GLN A 159 19.83 14.56 -3.39
CA GLN A 159 21.00 15.16 -4.02
C GLN A 159 20.58 15.71 -5.38
N LEU A 160 21.01 16.94 -5.66
CA LEU A 160 20.78 17.59 -6.95
C LEU A 160 22.10 17.63 -7.72
N PHE A 161 22.11 17.07 -8.92
CA PHE A 161 23.26 17.06 -9.82
C PHE A 161 22.98 17.92 -11.07
N ASP A 162 24.02 18.49 -11.67
CA ASP A 162 23.94 19.07 -13.02
C ASP A 162 24.12 18.00 -14.12
N ALA A 163 24.19 18.43 -15.38
CA ALA A 163 24.30 17.52 -16.52
C ALA A 163 25.67 16.85 -16.62
N GLU A 164 26.67 17.40 -15.92
CA GLU A 164 28.05 16.91 -15.85
C GLU A 164 28.30 16.09 -14.56
N ASP A 165 27.24 15.68 -13.86
CA ASP A 165 27.27 14.93 -12.60
C ASP A 165 27.95 15.68 -11.42
N ASN A 166 28.05 17.01 -11.47
CA ASN A 166 28.50 17.78 -10.31
C ASN A 166 27.37 17.96 -9.30
N LEU A 167 27.66 17.74 -8.01
CA LEU A 167 26.72 17.97 -6.92
C LEU A 167 26.47 19.47 -6.73
N LEU A 168 25.24 19.93 -7.00
CA LEU A 168 24.81 21.31 -6.86
C LEU A 168 24.27 21.62 -5.46
N ASP A 169 23.50 20.70 -4.89
CA ASP A 169 22.85 20.88 -3.59
C ASP A 169 22.50 19.51 -2.96
N THR A 170 22.36 19.48 -1.63
CA THR A 170 21.96 18.29 -0.88
C THR A 170 21.05 18.66 0.27
N ALA A 171 19.99 17.89 0.45
CA ALA A 171 19.05 18.03 1.57
C ALA A 171 18.92 16.70 2.30
N TRP A 172 18.96 16.74 3.63
CA TRP A 172 18.80 15.58 4.49
C TRP A 172 17.73 15.83 5.54
N ARG A 173 16.77 14.92 5.66
CA ARG A 173 15.84 14.84 6.81
C ARG A 173 15.97 13.47 7.44
N LYS A 174 16.17 13.46 8.75
CA LYS A 174 16.21 12.23 9.57
C LYS A 174 14.81 11.69 9.77
#